data_AF-A0A7J2UUW7-F1
#
_entry.id   AF-A0A7J2UUW7-F1
#
_cell.length_a   1.000
_cell.length_b   1.000
_cell.length_c   1.000
_cell.angle_alpha   90.00
_cell.angle_beta   90.00
_cell.angle_gamma   90.00
#
_symmetry.space_group_name_H-M   'P 1'
#
loop_
_entity.id
_entity.type
_entity.pdbx_description
1 polymer ?
#
loop_
_entity_poly.entity_id
_entity_poly.type
_entity_poly.pdbx_seq_one_letter_code
_entity_poly.pdbx_strand_id
1 'polypeptide(L)'
;MFIISHLLFGWVIGNYSLLEKRDRALAVAAAMAPDLDALSYVFGRSYYEAFHHEFFHSIAFCVFITLLMLPFAKEKIRGGFGIFAAGLSHLFADLIGTSWPMPLLWPFSSHYFTIGGILSEQIIYNVINPLAGLILLIFSIMIMVEFKRTPVEIVSPKYDRRLVNFFMLP
;
A
#
# COMPACT_ATOMS: atom_id res chain seq x y z
N MET A 1 -5.42 3.51 -7.45
CA MET A 1 -6.51 3.09 -6.54
C MET A 1 -6.59 4.13 -5.41
N PHE A 2 -7.47 4.05 -4.40
CA PHE A 2 -7.49 5.06 -3.34
C PHE A 2 -6.34 4.85 -2.35
N ILE A 3 -5.75 5.94 -1.84
CA ILE A 3 -4.67 5.93 -0.84
C ILE A 3 -4.96 5.04 0.39
N ILE A 4 -6.23 4.98 0.82
CA ILE A 4 -6.67 4.14 1.94
C ILE A 4 -6.45 2.65 1.62
N SER A 5 -6.69 2.23 0.39
CA SER A 5 -6.47 0.84 -0.02
C SER A 5 -4.99 0.47 0.05
N HIS A 6 -4.09 1.37 -0.38
CA HIS A 6 -2.64 1.15 -0.32
C HIS A 6 -2.15 1.02 1.14
N LEU A 7 -2.63 1.91 2.02
CA LEU A 7 -2.40 1.80 3.46
C LEU A 7 -2.85 0.44 4.00
N LEU A 8 -4.06 0.00 3.64
CA LEU A 8 -4.61 -1.28 4.09
C LEU A 8 -3.85 -2.48 3.53
N PHE A 9 -3.40 -2.45 2.27
CA PHE A 9 -2.53 -3.49 1.72
C PHE A 9 -1.24 -3.64 2.55
N GLY A 10 -0.55 -2.52 2.81
CA GLY A 10 0.66 -2.53 3.64
C GLY A 10 0.39 -3.04 5.06
N TRP A 11 -0.76 -2.67 5.64
CA TRP A 11 -1.14 -3.11 6.98
C TRP A 11 -1.50 -4.61 7.04
N VAL A 12 -2.20 -5.11 6.03
CA VAL A 12 -2.56 -6.53 5.88
C VAL A 12 -1.31 -7.37 5.71
N ILE A 13 -0.44 -7.01 4.76
CA ILE A 13 0.84 -7.69 4.54
C ILE A 13 1.67 -7.65 5.83
N GLY A 14 1.76 -6.50 6.48
CA GLY A 14 2.46 -6.36 7.75
C GLY A 14 1.94 -7.32 8.82
N ASN A 15 0.63 -7.44 9.01
CA ASN A 15 0.07 -8.32 10.05
C ASN A 15 0.28 -9.81 9.80
N TYR A 16 0.25 -10.25 8.54
CA TYR A 16 0.46 -11.66 8.20
C TYR A 16 1.95 -12.06 8.08
N SER A 17 2.86 -11.10 7.85
CA SER A 17 4.28 -11.40 7.61
C SER A 17 5.24 -10.90 8.70
N LEU A 18 4.83 -9.96 9.56
CA LEU A 18 5.72 -9.27 10.51
C LEU A 18 5.19 -9.31 11.95
N LEU A 19 6.03 -9.81 12.85
CA LEU A 19 5.68 -9.97 14.27
C LEU A 19 5.73 -8.62 15.02
N GLU A 20 6.72 -7.80 14.68
CA GLU A 20 7.01 -6.55 15.37
C GLU A 20 6.11 -5.41 14.87
N LYS A 21 5.48 -4.68 15.80
CA LYS A 21 4.62 -3.52 15.46
C LYS A 21 5.37 -2.50 14.60
N ARG A 22 6.64 -2.27 14.92
CA ARG A 22 7.48 -1.33 14.18
C ARG A 22 7.60 -1.73 12.71
N ASP A 23 7.80 -3.02 12.45
CA ASP A 23 8.02 -3.52 11.10
C ASP A 23 6.71 -3.46 10.30
N ARG A 24 5.57 -3.71 10.94
CA ARG A 24 4.24 -3.44 10.36
C ARG A 24 4.03 -1.98 9.99
N ALA A 25 4.47 -1.05 10.84
CA ALA A 25 4.39 0.38 10.55
C ALA A 25 5.27 0.75 9.34
N LEU A 26 6.46 0.14 9.21
CA LEU A 26 7.32 0.32 8.04
C LEU A 26 6.70 -0.27 6.78
N ALA A 27 6.03 -1.42 6.86
CA ALA A 27 5.29 -1.99 5.73
C ALA A 27 4.16 -1.07 5.26
N VAL A 28 3.39 -0.48 6.19
CA VAL A 28 2.38 0.54 5.86
C VAL A 28 3.02 1.76 5.18
N ALA A 29 4.12 2.27 5.74
CA ALA A 29 4.82 3.42 5.16
C ALA A 29 5.36 3.11 3.75
N ALA A 30 5.91 1.91 3.53
CA ALA A 30 6.40 1.49 2.22
C ALA A 30 5.29 1.32 1.20
N ALA A 31 4.12 0.80 1.61
CA ALA A 31 2.95 0.71 0.73
C ALA A 31 2.37 2.08 0.38
N MET A 32 2.63 3.14 1.15
CA MET A 32 2.18 4.50 0.83
C MET A 32 3.24 5.34 0.11
N ALA A 33 4.51 4.92 0.16
CA ALA A 33 5.62 5.71 -0.33
C ALA A 33 5.56 6.08 -1.82
N PRO A 34 5.05 5.22 -2.73
CA PRO A 34 4.93 5.59 -4.13
C PRO A 34 4.07 6.85 -4.35
N ASP A 35 2.98 6.99 -3.59
CA ASP A 35 2.10 8.17 -3.68
C ASP A 35 2.70 9.45 -3.09
N LEU A 36 3.97 9.47 -2.65
CA LEU A 36 4.63 10.72 -2.28
C LEU A 36 4.73 11.70 -3.46
N ASP A 37 4.68 11.21 -4.70
CA ASP A 37 4.62 12.06 -5.90
C ASP A 37 3.25 12.73 -6.07
N ALA A 38 2.19 12.27 -5.39
CA ALA A 38 0.89 12.94 -5.31
C ALA A 38 0.97 14.31 -4.61
N LEU A 39 2.04 14.58 -3.84
CA LEU A 39 2.32 15.90 -3.26
C LEU A 39 2.50 16.98 -4.33
N SER A 40 2.79 16.59 -5.58
CA SER A 40 2.78 17.50 -6.73
C SER A 40 1.45 18.24 -6.90
N TYR A 41 0.35 17.71 -6.38
CA TYR A 41 -0.96 18.37 -6.33
C TYR A 41 -0.94 19.73 -5.62
N VAL A 42 -0.03 19.93 -4.65
CA VAL A 42 0.16 21.23 -3.97
C VAL A 42 0.53 22.35 -4.96
N PHE A 43 1.17 22.00 -6.07
CA PHE A 43 1.51 22.92 -7.15
C PHE A 43 0.41 23.04 -8.22
N GLY A 44 -0.71 22.34 -8.04
CA GLY A 44 -1.88 22.38 -8.91
C GLY A 44 -2.16 21.04 -9.59
N ARG A 45 -3.39 20.91 -10.09
CA ARG A 45 -3.88 19.67 -10.72
C ARG A 45 -3.05 19.25 -11.94
N SER A 46 -2.57 20.20 -12.74
CA SER A 46 -1.73 19.89 -13.91
C SER A 46 -0.38 19.28 -13.52
N TYR A 47 0.18 19.67 -12.37
CA TYR A 47 1.41 19.07 -11.85
C TYR A 47 1.15 17.65 -11.35
N TYR A 48 0.04 17.45 -10.65
CA TYR A 48 -0.40 16.11 -10.25
C TYR A 48 -0.53 15.16 -11.44
N GLU A 49 -1.26 15.57 -12.48
CA GLU A 49 -1.47 14.74 -13.68
C GLU A 49 -0.17 14.50 -14.46
N ALA A 50 0.82 15.39 -14.36
CA ALA A 50 2.10 15.28 -15.05
C ALA A 50 3.17 14.48 -14.29
N PHE A 51 3.04 14.31 -12.97
CA PHE A 51 4.09 13.74 -12.13
C PHE A 51 3.67 12.52 -11.30
N HIS A 52 2.39 12.41 -10.96
CA HIS A 52 1.87 11.25 -10.25
C HIS A 52 1.90 10.03 -11.19
N HIS A 53 2.48 8.91 -10.74
CA HIS A 53 2.79 7.70 -11.53
C HIS A 53 4.04 7.78 -12.42
N GLU A 54 4.86 8.82 -12.33
CA GLU A 54 6.06 8.93 -13.17
C GLU A 54 7.33 8.43 -12.47
N PHE A 55 7.60 8.87 -11.25
CA PHE A 55 8.92 8.66 -10.63
C PHE A 55 8.94 7.58 -9.55
N PHE A 56 7.90 7.49 -8.73
CA PHE A 56 7.92 6.63 -7.56
C PHE A 56 7.18 5.30 -7.78
N HIS A 57 6.46 5.15 -8.90
CA HIS A 57 5.73 3.94 -9.26
C HIS A 57 6.60 2.94 -10.02
N SER A 58 7.79 2.64 -9.50
CA SER A 58 8.72 1.67 -10.09
C SER A 58 9.25 0.65 -9.08
N ILE A 59 9.61 -0.53 -9.58
CA ILE A 59 10.21 -1.59 -8.74
C ILE A 59 11.52 -1.11 -8.13
N ALA A 60 12.30 -0.32 -8.87
CA ALA A 60 13.54 0.26 -8.36
C ALA A 60 13.28 1.20 -7.18
N PHE A 61 12.20 1.99 -7.21
CA PHE A 61 11.78 2.80 -6.08
C PHE A 61 11.35 1.94 -4.88
N CYS A 62 10.63 0.84 -5.09
CA CYS A 62 10.31 -0.11 -4.02
C CYS A 62 11.57 -0.72 -3.37
N VAL A 63 12.61 -1.04 -4.17
CA VAL A 63 13.91 -1.49 -3.63
C VAL A 63 14.57 -0.37 -2.83
N PHE A 64 14.62 0.84 -3.39
CA PHE A 64 15.21 2.01 -2.72
C PHE A 64 14.54 2.28 -1.37
N ILE A 65 13.20 2.35 -1.31
CA ILE A 65 12.48 2.63 -0.07
C ILE A 65 12.66 1.50 0.95
N THR A 66 12.75 0.25 0.49
CA THR A 66 13.05 -0.90 1.36
C THR A 66 14.43 -0.74 2.00
N LEU A 67 15.45 -0.42 1.21
CA LEU A 67 16.81 -0.23 1.72
C LEU A 67 16.89 0.97 2.68
N LEU A 68 16.13 2.03 2.43
CA LEU A 68 16.05 3.19 3.32
C LEU A 68 15.37 2.84 4.65
N MET A 69 14.34 1.99 4.65
CA MET A 69 13.56 1.64 5.84
C MET A 69 14.14 0.48 6.64
N LEU A 70 14.88 -0.44 6.00
CA LEU A 70 15.43 -1.64 6.61
C LEU A 70 16.31 -1.40 7.85
N PRO A 71 17.13 -0.32 7.95
CA PRO A 71 17.86 0.02 9.17
C PRO A 71 16.96 0.21 10.39
N PHE A 72 15.70 0.65 10.19
CA PHE A 72 14.74 0.88 11.26
C PHE A 72 13.95 -0.38 11.64
N ALA A 73 13.95 -1.41 10.79
CA ALA A 73 13.27 -2.68 11.07
C ALA A 73 13.92 -3.42 12.25
N LYS A 74 13.09 -4.07 13.07
CA LYS A 74 13.51 -4.94 14.17
C LYS A 74 14.02 -6.28 13.63
N GLU A 75 13.29 -6.91 12.72
CA GLU A 75 13.71 -8.13 12.05
C GLU A 75 14.26 -7.81 10.66
N LYS A 76 15.58 -7.91 10.45
CA LYS A 76 16.19 -7.46 9.19
C LYS A 76 15.71 -8.23 7.97
N ILE A 77 15.79 -9.56 8.01
CA ILE A 77 15.45 -10.38 6.84
C ILE A 77 13.94 -10.34 6.58
N ARG A 78 13.13 -10.73 7.58
CA ARG A 78 11.68 -10.75 7.47
C ARG A 78 11.09 -9.36 7.22
N GLY A 79 11.54 -8.35 7.98
CA GLY A 79 11.18 -6.95 7.79
C GLY A 79 11.52 -6.46 6.39
N GLY A 80 12.71 -6.75 5.87
CA GLY A 80 13.09 -6.41 4.49
C GLY A 80 12.12 -6.97 3.45
N PHE A 81 11.81 -8.27 3.53
CA PHE A 81 10.84 -8.89 2.63
C PHE A 81 9.43 -8.31 2.79
N GLY A 82 8.96 -8.10 4.01
CA GLY A 82 7.62 -7.54 4.26
C GLY A 82 7.48 -6.09 3.79
N ILE A 83 8.49 -5.26 4.01
CA ILE A 83 8.56 -3.87 3.53
C ILE A 83 8.55 -3.84 2.00
N PHE A 84 9.37 -4.68 1.36
CA PHE A 84 9.43 -4.75 -0.09
C PHE A 84 8.11 -5.26 -0.69
N ALA A 85 7.54 -6.32 -0.13
CA ALA A 85 6.24 -6.86 -0.57
C ALA A 85 5.11 -5.83 -0.42
N ALA A 86 5.13 -5.03 0.64
CA ALA A 86 4.18 -3.94 0.84
C ALA A 86 4.33 -2.84 -0.23
N GLY A 87 5.57 -2.43 -0.56
CA GLY A 87 5.83 -1.52 -1.67
C GLY A 87 5.36 -2.08 -3.02
N LEU A 88 5.65 -3.35 -3.32
CA LEU A 88 5.18 -4.00 -4.54
C LEU A 88 3.65 -4.12 -4.61
N SER A 89 2.99 -4.29 -3.47
CA SER A 89 1.53 -4.35 -3.42
C SER A 89 0.90 -3.04 -3.88
N HIS A 90 1.57 -1.90 -3.66
CA HIS A 90 1.15 -0.60 -4.19
C HIS A 90 1.17 -0.60 -5.72
N LEU A 91 2.31 -0.96 -6.31
CA LEU A 91 2.46 -0.98 -7.77
C LEU A 91 1.46 -1.93 -8.42
N PHE A 92 1.28 -3.12 -7.83
CA PHE A 92 0.31 -4.10 -8.31
C PHE A 92 -1.12 -3.55 -8.23
N ALA A 93 -1.47 -2.93 -7.09
CA ALA A 93 -2.75 -2.28 -6.86
C ALA A 93 -3.06 -1.20 -7.90
N ASP A 94 -2.11 -0.33 -8.22
CA ASP A 94 -2.34 0.71 -9.23
C ASP A 94 -2.36 0.15 -10.65
N LEU A 95 -1.51 -0.84 -10.94
CA LEU A 95 -1.47 -1.48 -12.25
C LEU A 95 -2.80 -2.09 -12.62
N ILE A 96 -3.53 -2.69 -11.66
CA ILE A 96 -4.84 -3.31 -11.92
C ILE A 96 -6.04 -2.44 -11.54
N GLY A 97 -5.83 -1.42 -10.70
CA GLY A 97 -6.89 -0.59 -10.11
C GLY A 97 -7.02 0.79 -10.75
N THR A 98 -6.26 1.08 -11.82
CA THR A 98 -6.33 2.32 -12.59
C THR A 98 -6.13 2.07 -14.08
N SER A 99 -6.56 3.00 -14.93
CA SER A 99 -6.17 3.04 -16.35
C SER A 99 -4.85 3.82 -16.58
N TRP A 100 -4.24 4.35 -15.51
CA TRP A 100 -3.12 5.27 -15.58
C TRP A 100 -1.81 4.52 -15.82
N PRO A 101 -1.10 4.78 -16.93
CA PRO A 101 0.17 4.12 -17.20
C PRO A 101 1.23 4.45 -16.16
N MET A 102 2.11 3.50 -15.86
CA MET A 102 3.24 3.71 -14.96
C MET A 102 4.51 2.99 -15.46
N PRO A 103 5.71 3.58 -15.26
CA PRO A 103 6.95 3.00 -15.75
C PRO A 103 7.56 2.05 -14.72
N LEU A 104 6.96 0.86 -14.54
CA LEU A 104 7.35 -0.13 -13.52
C LEU A 104 8.84 -0.48 -13.50
N LEU A 105 9.50 -0.39 -14.66
CA LEU A 105 10.91 -0.74 -14.86
C LEU A 105 11.86 0.47 -14.86
N TRP A 106 11.37 1.69 -14.59
CA TRP A 106 12.21 2.87 -14.43
C TRP A 106 13.19 2.68 -13.25
N PRO A 107 14.47 3.07 -13.36
CA PRO A 107 15.09 3.87 -14.43
C PRO A 107 15.71 3.05 -15.57
N PHE A 108 15.51 1.73 -15.62
CA PHE A 108 16.14 0.86 -16.61
C PHE A 108 15.40 0.82 -17.95
N SER A 109 14.11 1.18 -17.95
CA SER A 109 13.28 1.26 -19.14
C SER A 109 12.26 2.40 -19.01
N SER A 110 11.99 3.08 -20.12
CA SER A 110 10.94 4.09 -20.26
C SER A 110 9.61 3.52 -20.73
N HIS A 111 9.45 2.18 -20.69
CA HIS A 111 8.20 1.54 -21.07
C HIS A 111 7.15 1.67 -19.96
N TYR A 112 5.95 2.13 -20.35
CA TYR A 112 4.81 2.26 -19.45
C TYR A 112 3.91 1.05 -19.53
N PHE A 113 3.50 0.56 -18.36
CA PHE A 113 2.57 -0.53 -18.20
C PHE A 113 1.21 0.01 -17.80
N THR A 114 0.15 -0.51 -18.41
CA THR A 114 -1.23 -0.18 -18.06
C THR A 114 -2.14 -1.35 -18.43
N ILE A 115 -3.23 -1.53 -17.69
CA ILE A 115 -4.35 -2.37 -18.12
C ILE A 115 -5.41 -1.58 -18.89
N GLY A 116 -5.26 -0.25 -18.96
CA GLY A 116 -6.10 0.63 -19.76
C GLY A 116 -6.02 0.22 -21.23
N GLY A 117 -7.17 0.07 -21.87
CA GLY A 117 -7.28 -0.45 -23.24
C GLY A 117 -7.34 -1.99 -23.34
N ILE A 118 -6.96 -2.72 -22.28
CA ILE A 118 -7.24 -4.16 -22.13
C ILE A 118 -8.59 -4.35 -21.43
N LEU A 119 -8.79 -3.64 -20.32
CA LEU A 119 -10.06 -3.59 -19.60
C LEU A 119 -10.66 -2.18 -19.72
N SER A 120 -12.00 -2.12 -19.72
CA SER A 120 -12.70 -0.84 -19.71
C SER A 120 -12.58 -0.18 -18.35
N GLU A 121 -12.59 1.16 -18.32
CA GLU A 121 -12.59 1.92 -17.07
C GLU A 121 -13.78 1.57 -16.17
N GLN A 122 -14.93 1.20 -16.76
CA GLN A 122 -16.07 0.71 -15.99
C GLN A 122 -15.76 -0.57 -15.22
N ILE A 123 -15.03 -1.53 -15.83
CA ILE A 123 -14.61 -2.75 -15.14
C ILE A 123 -13.59 -2.40 -14.04
N ILE A 124 -12.60 -1.56 -14.35
CA ILE A 124 -11.54 -1.19 -13.40
C ILE A 124 -12.14 -0.49 -12.17
N TYR A 125 -12.88 0.60 -12.39
CA TYR A 125 -13.33 1.46 -11.31
C TYR A 125 -14.60 0.96 -10.62
N ASN A 126 -15.52 0.27 -11.31
CA ASN A 126 -16.79 -0.18 -10.71
C ASN A 126 -16.81 -1.66 -10.33
N VAL A 127 -15.80 -2.45 -10.72
CA VAL A 127 -15.73 -3.88 -10.35
C VAL A 127 -14.44 -4.18 -9.58
N ILE A 128 -13.27 -3.92 -10.18
CA ILE A 128 -11.98 -4.28 -9.58
C ILE A 128 -11.76 -3.51 -8.27
N ASN A 129 -11.92 -2.18 -8.30
CA ASN A 129 -11.67 -1.35 -7.11
C ASN A 129 -12.62 -1.68 -5.94
N PRO A 130 -13.96 -1.81 -6.13
CA PRO A 130 -14.85 -2.24 -5.06
C PRO A 130 -14.55 -3.65 -4.55
N LEU A 131 -14.19 -4.59 -5.44
CA LEU A 131 -13.84 -5.95 -5.04
C LEU A 131 -12.54 -5.98 -4.22
N ALA A 132 -11.52 -5.23 -4.63
CA ALA A 132 -10.29 -5.07 -3.86
C ALA A 132 -10.59 -4.46 -2.47
N GLY A 133 -11.45 -3.45 -2.41
CA GLY A 133 -11.92 -2.86 -1.15
C GLY A 133 -12.63 -3.87 -0.24
N LEU A 134 -13.51 -4.71 -0.80
CA LEU A 134 -14.20 -5.77 -0.06
C LEU A 134 -13.20 -6.82 0.47
N ILE A 135 -12.24 -7.23 -0.34
CA ILE A 135 -11.19 -8.18 0.06
C ILE A 135 -10.36 -7.59 1.21
N LEU A 136 -9.92 -6.33 1.09
CA LEU A 136 -9.19 -5.64 2.15
C LEU A 136 -10.00 -5.52 3.44
N LEU A 137 -11.30 -5.26 3.33
CA LEU A 137 -12.20 -5.22 4.49
C LEU A 137 -12.29 -6.60 5.17
N ILE A 138 -12.45 -7.67 4.40
CA ILE A 138 -12.49 -9.04 4.92
C ILE A 138 -11.19 -9.36 5.65
N PHE A 139 -10.02 -9.13 5.04
CA PHE A 139 -8.74 -9.35 5.70
C PHE A 139 -8.56 -8.46 6.93
N SER A 140 -9.09 -7.24 6.92
CA SER A 140 -9.03 -6.36 8.08
C SER A 140 -9.84 -6.89 9.26
N ILE A 141 -11.02 -7.46 8.99
CA ILE A 141 -11.84 -8.13 9.99
C ILE A 141 -11.13 -9.39 10.49
N MET A 142 -10.57 -10.21 9.59
CA MET A 142 -9.81 -11.40 9.97
C MET A 142 -8.65 -11.04 10.90
N ILE A 143 -7.88 -10.00 10.58
CA ILE A 143 -6.78 -9.54 11.44
C ILE A 143 -7.29 -9.05 12.81
N MET A 144 -8.43 -8.36 12.84
CA MET A 144 -9.06 -7.96 14.10
C MET A 144 -9.46 -9.17 14.95
N VAL A 145 -9.98 -10.24 14.33
CA VAL A 145 -10.38 -11.45 15.05
C VAL A 145 -9.17 -12.29 15.49
N GLU A 146 -8.22 -12.52 14.59
CA GLU A 146 -7.06 -13.40 14.80
C GLU A 146 -5.98 -12.74 15.65
N PHE A 147 -5.60 -11.50 15.31
CA PHE A 147 -4.47 -10.81 15.93
C PHE A 147 -4.89 -9.75 16.95
N LYS A 148 -6.19 -9.48 17.09
CA LYS A 148 -6.73 -8.46 18.01
C LYS A 148 -6.15 -7.07 17.74
N ARG A 149 -6.10 -6.69 16.46
CA ARG A 149 -5.53 -5.43 15.97
C ARG A 149 -6.42 -4.79 14.92
N THR A 150 -6.41 -3.47 14.86
CA THR A 150 -6.95 -2.66 13.77
C THR A 150 -5.83 -1.78 13.18
N PRO A 151 -6.05 -1.09 12.04
CA PRO A 151 -5.07 -0.14 11.52
C PRO A 151 -4.66 0.96 12.52
N VAL A 152 -5.53 1.24 13.51
CA VAL A 152 -5.26 2.21 14.58
C VAL A 152 -4.07 1.78 15.46
N GLU A 153 -3.70 0.50 15.47
CA GLU A 153 -2.55 -0.01 16.22
C GLU A 153 -1.28 0.80 15.96
N ILE A 154 -1.09 1.24 14.70
CA ILE A 154 0.10 1.93 14.21
C ILE A 154 0.24 3.27 14.91
N VAL A 155 -0.85 4.04 14.95
CA VAL A 155 -0.92 5.39 15.55
C VAL A 155 -1.04 5.32 17.06
N SER A 156 -1.94 4.50 17.60
CA SER A 156 -2.20 4.42 19.04
C SER A 156 -2.64 3.03 19.50
N PRO A 157 -1.73 2.27 20.16
CA PRO A 157 -2.06 0.98 20.76
C PRO A 157 -3.17 1.06 21.83
N LYS A 158 -3.31 2.22 22.50
CA LYS A 158 -4.33 2.42 23.53
C LYS A 158 -5.73 2.48 22.91
N TYR A 159 -5.90 3.24 21.83
CA TYR A 159 -7.19 3.33 21.14
C TYR A 159 -7.50 2.07 20.36
N ASP A 160 -6.50 1.44 19.76
CA ASP A 160 -6.64 0.16 19.09
C ASP A 160 -7.26 -0.92 20.00
N ARG A 161 -6.72 -1.10 21.21
CA ARG A 161 -7.29 -2.02 22.21
C ARG A 161 -8.74 -1.68 22.57
N ARG A 162 -9.09 -0.39 22.67
CA ARG A 162 -10.48 0.02 22.96
C ARG A 162 -11.42 -0.33 21.82
N LEU A 163 -10.99 -0.12 20.57
CA LEU A 163 -11.77 -0.47 19.38
C LEU A 163 -11.96 -1.97 19.28
N VAL A 164 -10.88 -2.75 19.40
CA VAL A 164 -10.97 -4.21 19.38
C VAL A 164 -11.91 -4.69 20.49
N ASN A 165 -11.77 -4.17 21.72
CA ASN A 165 -12.65 -4.56 22.81
C ASN A 165 -14.12 -4.18 22.56
N PHE A 166 -14.39 -3.05 21.90
CA PHE A 166 -15.75 -2.64 21.54
C PHE A 166 -16.40 -3.58 20.52
N PHE A 167 -15.65 -4.01 19.50
CA PHE A 167 -16.16 -4.91 18.47
C PHE A 167 -16.15 -6.39 18.86
N MET A 168 -15.28 -6.79 19.79
CA MET A 168 -15.13 -8.15 20.28
C MET A 168 -15.79 -8.36 21.66
N LEU A 169 -16.69 -7.45 22.09
CA LEU A 169 -17.50 -7.68 23.28
C LEU A 169 -18.21 -9.03 23.16
N PRO A 170 -18.32 -9.80 24.26
CA PRO A 170 -19.08 -11.05 24.27
C PRO A 170 -20.57 -10.82 23.93
#